data_AF-A0A9E2TMT1-F1
#
_entry.id   AF-A0A9E2TMT1-F1
#
_cell.length_a   1.000
_cell.length_b   1.000
_cell.length_c   1.000
_cell.angle_alpha   90.00
_cell.angle_beta   90.00
_cell.angle_gamma   90.00
#
_symmetry.space_group_name_H-M   'P 1'
#
loop_
_entity.id
_entity.type
_entity.pdbx_description
1 polymer ?
#
loop_
_entity_poly.entity_id
_entity_poly.type
_entity_poly.pdbx_seq_one_letter_code
_entity_poly.pdbx_strand_id
1 'polypeptide(L)'
;MRDGQVFSTRLNHVVTTEREFDELVTKSLPELLDRATGQTKRFLRETNQWDDDITHEKLALRWGYELVERFVVFGRTEVPCRPFFLLDSLIAKSFSQPDPLCYHKELLTPVGRFLDGLASRAVVSRDALIALFYHFYGFSQAHVVKLLGFGQAESQRVYKNFERWRQTGWQRTMNETGLSGSDIASLEEQLRSKPDHLNHEVERLMPILQSHYRKSEPEHYPCLSEQKWGQLFQDDYGHDYRVWHLALCRDCFMEVADRRQTEVGGKSKPQVNLHIHPLKKGGVLALFGGDRGGRHHGSPRTQRLSRTSA
;
A
#
# COMPACT_ATOMS: atom_id res chain seq x y z
N MET A 1 25.29 22.01 -29.84
CA MET A 1 25.95 20.68 -29.83
C MET A 1 26.88 20.46 -28.63
N ARG A 2 27.54 21.50 -28.04
CA ARG A 2 28.35 21.35 -26.81
C ARG A 2 27.54 21.09 -25.53
N ASP A 3 26.38 21.74 -25.36
CA ASP A 3 25.59 21.58 -24.12
C ASP A 3 24.99 20.19 -23.96
N GLY A 4 24.54 19.56 -25.05
CA GLY A 4 23.99 18.19 -25.03
C GLY A 4 25.01 17.11 -24.66
N GLN A 5 26.28 17.31 -25.00
CA GLN A 5 27.36 16.39 -24.60
C GLN A 5 27.64 16.49 -23.10
N VAL A 6 27.73 17.70 -22.54
CA VAL A 6 27.96 17.92 -21.10
C VAL A 6 26.80 17.38 -20.25
N PHE A 7 25.56 17.57 -20.71
CA PHE A 7 24.37 17.03 -20.05
C PHE A 7 24.37 15.49 -20.05
N SER A 8 24.76 14.85 -21.17
CA SER A 8 24.85 13.40 -21.27
C SER A 8 25.93 12.79 -20.37
N THR A 9 27.04 13.50 -20.11
CA THR A 9 28.07 13.02 -19.19
C THR A 9 27.61 13.10 -17.74
N ARG A 10 26.85 14.13 -17.36
CA ARG A 10 26.28 14.29 -16.00
C ARG A 10 25.17 13.29 -15.71
N LEU A 11 24.36 12.94 -16.71
CA LEU A 11 23.30 11.92 -16.60
C LEU A 11 23.86 10.53 -16.25
N ASN A 12 25.07 10.22 -16.70
CA ASN A 12 25.72 8.93 -16.45
C ASN A 12 26.68 8.95 -15.25
N HIS A 13 26.81 10.07 -14.55
CA HIS A 13 27.69 10.17 -13.39
C HIS A 13 27.14 9.35 -12.22
N VAL A 14 27.98 8.45 -11.70
CA VAL A 14 27.67 7.62 -10.53
C VAL A 14 28.30 8.26 -9.31
N VAL A 15 27.50 8.50 -8.28
CA VAL A 15 27.99 8.89 -6.95
C VAL A 15 28.00 7.68 -6.04
N THR A 16 29.03 7.57 -5.21
CA THR A 16 29.29 6.41 -4.35
C THR A 16 29.25 6.72 -2.86
N THR A 17 29.26 8.00 -2.48
CA THR A 17 29.12 8.45 -1.09
C THR A 17 28.04 9.53 -0.94
N GLU A 18 27.47 9.66 0.26
CA GLU A 18 26.50 10.73 0.57
C GLU A 18 27.10 12.13 0.31
N ARG A 19 28.40 12.31 0.60
CA ARG A 19 29.08 13.57 0.38
C ARG A 19 29.18 13.92 -1.11
N GLU A 20 29.53 12.95 -1.95
CA GLU A 20 29.56 13.14 -3.41
C GLU A 20 28.16 13.49 -3.95
N PHE A 21 27.12 12.87 -3.40
CA PHE A 21 25.73 13.20 -3.73
C PHE A 21 25.41 14.66 -3.35
N ASP A 22 25.67 15.08 -2.11
CA ASP A 22 25.39 16.44 -1.65
C ASP A 22 26.15 17.50 -2.46
N GLU A 23 27.42 17.24 -2.78
CA GLU A 23 28.25 18.12 -3.61
C GLU A 23 27.70 18.24 -5.05
N LEU A 24 27.26 17.13 -5.64
CA LEU A 24 26.68 17.12 -6.98
C LEU A 24 25.33 17.85 -7.01
N VAL A 25 24.46 17.58 -6.05
CA VAL A 25 23.14 18.23 -5.94
C VAL A 25 23.31 19.73 -5.79
N THR A 26 24.22 20.18 -4.94
CA THR A 26 24.50 21.61 -4.73
C THR A 26 24.99 22.28 -6.01
N LYS A 27 25.90 21.64 -6.75
CA LYS A 27 26.45 22.19 -8.01
C LYS A 27 25.45 22.17 -9.17
N SER A 28 24.51 21.22 -9.16
CA SER A 28 23.60 20.96 -10.27
C SER A 28 22.14 21.31 -9.95
N LEU A 29 21.89 22.05 -8.86
CA LEU A 29 20.53 22.37 -8.41
C LEU A 29 19.66 23.03 -9.49
N PRO A 30 20.14 24.02 -10.27
CA PRO A 30 19.34 24.59 -11.36
C PRO A 30 18.94 23.54 -12.40
N GLU A 31 19.86 22.65 -12.76
CA GLU A 31 19.63 21.60 -13.77
C GLU A 31 18.66 20.53 -13.27
N LEU A 32 18.72 20.19 -11.98
CA LEU A 32 17.76 19.27 -11.34
C LEU A 32 16.35 19.89 -11.30
N LEU A 33 16.23 21.19 -10.99
CA LEU A 33 14.96 21.91 -10.99
C LEU A 33 14.36 22.03 -12.39
N ASP A 34 15.17 22.39 -13.39
CA ASP A 34 14.73 22.46 -14.79
C ASP A 34 14.26 21.09 -15.28
N ARG A 35 14.98 20.03 -14.92
CA ARG A 35 14.60 18.66 -15.27
C ARG A 35 13.29 18.25 -14.60
N ALA A 36 13.14 18.48 -13.29
CA ALA A 36 11.92 18.15 -12.56
C ALA A 36 10.71 18.92 -13.12
N THR A 37 10.86 20.21 -13.33
CA THR A 37 9.83 21.06 -13.95
C THR A 37 9.47 20.59 -15.36
N GLY A 38 10.48 20.27 -16.18
CA GLY A 38 10.28 19.77 -17.54
C GLY A 38 9.52 18.44 -17.59
N GLN A 39 9.84 17.51 -16.70
CA GLN A 39 9.11 16.24 -16.58
C GLN A 39 7.67 16.45 -16.10
N THR A 40 7.45 17.35 -15.14
CA THR A 40 6.10 17.72 -14.68
C THR A 40 5.24 18.26 -15.82
N LYS A 41 5.77 19.20 -16.61
CA LYS A 41 5.05 19.75 -17.78
C LYS A 41 4.73 18.66 -18.80
N ARG A 42 5.70 17.78 -19.06
CA ARG A 42 5.52 16.64 -19.97
C ARG A 42 4.39 15.74 -19.50
N PHE A 43 4.38 15.36 -18.22
CA PHE A 43 3.33 14.53 -17.63
C PHE A 43 1.94 15.18 -17.73
N LEU A 44 1.82 16.46 -17.36
CA LEU A 44 0.54 17.17 -17.45
C LEU A 44 0.03 17.28 -18.89
N ARG A 45 0.93 17.46 -19.87
CA ARG A 45 0.58 17.45 -21.30
C ARG A 45 0.12 16.06 -21.76
N GLU A 46 0.86 15.01 -21.40
CA GLU A 46 0.53 13.63 -21.77
C GLU A 46 -0.80 13.15 -21.15
N THR A 47 -1.20 13.71 -20.01
CA THR A 47 -2.47 13.40 -19.33
C THR A 47 -3.62 14.36 -19.67
N ASN A 48 -3.43 15.30 -20.61
CA ASN A 48 -4.40 16.35 -20.98
C ASN A 48 -4.84 17.23 -19.78
N GLN A 49 -3.94 17.47 -18.83
CA GLN A 49 -4.16 18.33 -17.66
C GLN A 49 -3.34 19.63 -17.74
N TRP A 50 -2.79 19.95 -18.91
CA TRP A 50 -1.97 21.14 -19.13
C TRP A 50 -2.67 22.15 -20.03
N ASP A 51 -2.88 23.35 -19.52
CA ASP A 51 -3.18 24.52 -20.33
C ASP A 51 -1.94 25.43 -20.41
N ASP A 52 -1.65 26.00 -21.58
CA ASP A 52 -0.51 26.89 -21.80
C ASP A 52 -0.75 28.30 -21.19
N ASP A 53 -0.89 28.35 -19.86
CA ASP A 53 -1.11 29.57 -19.07
C ASP A 53 -0.07 29.76 -17.95
N ILE A 54 -0.05 30.97 -17.38
CA ILE A 54 0.89 31.37 -16.33
C ILE A 54 0.68 30.58 -15.02
N THR A 55 -0.55 30.11 -14.76
CA THR A 55 -0.90 29.36 -13.55
C THR A 55 -0.30 27.96 -13.58
N HIS A 56 -0.44 27.27 -14.71
CA HIS A 56 0.16 25.96 -14.94
C HIS A 56 1.69 26.03 -14.97
N GLU A 57 2.27 27.09 -15.56
CA GLU A 57 3.70 27.38 -15.47
C GLU A 57 4.20 27.51 -14.02
N LYS A 58 3.48 28.26 -13.18
CA LYS A 58 3.79 28.39 -11.75
C LYS A 58 3.60 27.08 -10.98
N LEU A 59 2.57 26.30 -11.33
CA LEU A 59 2.30 25.00 -10.72
C LEU A 59 3.44 24.02 -11.01
N ALA A 60 3.87 23.93 -12.28
CA ALA A 60 4.98 23.05 -12.68
C ALA A 60 6.28 23.41 -11.97
N LEU A 61 6.58 24.71 -11.82
CA LEU A 61 7.74 25.17 -11.05
C LEU A 61 7.63 24.76 -9.58
N ARG A 62 6.48 25.01 -8.94
CA ARG A 62 6.24 24.64 -7.54
C ARG A 62 6.41 23.15 -7.30
N TRP A 63 5.84 22.31 -8.16
CA TRP A 63 6.02 20.86 -8.08
C TRP A 63 7.46 20.44 -8.37
N GLY A 64 8.15 21.12 -9.30
CA GLY A 64 9.58 20.93 -9.54
C GLY A 64 10.41 21.12 -8.27
N TYR A 65 10.16 22.18 -7.51
CA TYR A 65 10.81 22.42 -6.22
C TYR A 65 10.53 21.30 -5.21
N GLU A 66 9.27 20.92 -5.06
CA GLU A 66 8.86 19.88 -4.10
C GLU A 66 9.48 18.51 -4.45
N LEU A 67 9.53 18.16 -5.73
CA LEU A 67 10.16 16.92 -6.21
C LEU A 67 11.67 16.92 -5.96
N VAL A 68 12.35 18.04 -6.18
CA VAL A 68 13.78 18.18 -5.90
C VAL A 68 14.05 18.12 -4.40
N GLU A 69 13.23 18.76 -3.56
CA GLU A 69 13.35 18.69 -2.10
C GLU A 69 13.24 17.25 -1.59
N ARG A 70 12.20 16.52 -2.03
CA ARG A 70 12.03 15.09 -1.74
C ARG A 70 13.23 14.28 -2.24
N PHE A 71 13.75 14.60 -3.42
CA PHE A 71 14.91 13.95 -4.00
C PHE A 71 16.19 14.15 -3.17
N VAL A 72 16.44 15.33 -2.60
CA VAL A 72 17.63 15.56 -1.76
C VAL A 72 17.63 14.64 -0.54
N VAL A 73 16.47 14.43 0.08
CA VAL A 73 16.34 13.53 1.25
C VAL A 73 16.46 12.07 0.82
N PHE A 74 15.72 11.67 -0.21
CA PHE A 74 15.66 10.28 -0.68
C PHE A 74 16.97 9.82 -1.33
N GLY A 75 17.58 10.66 -2.17
CA GLY A 75 18.76 10.25 -2.94
C GLY A 75 19.98 9.94 -2.08
N ARG A 76 20.09 10.55 -0.90
CA ARG A 76 21.13 10.24 0.10
C ARG A 76 21.07 8.80 0.60
N THR A 77 19.87 8.23 0.76
CA THR A 77 19.70 6.85 1.26
C THR A 77 19.90 5.79 0.18
N GLU A 78 19.99 6.20 -1.09
CA GLU A 78 20.06 5.32 -2.25
C GLU A 78 21.46 5.25 -2.87
N VAL A 79 22.46 5.87 -2.25
CA VAL A 79 23.86 5.79 -2.68
C VAL A 79 24.38 4.34 -2.53
N PRO A 80 25.10 3.76 -3.51
CA PRO A 80 25.57 4.37 -4.76
C PRO A 80 24.48 4.48 -5.83
N CYS A 81 24.39 5.64 -6.50
CA CYS A 81 23.35 5.91 -7.48
C CYS A 81 23.80 6.80 -8.64
N ARG A 82 22.94 6.93 -9.67
CA ARG A 82 23.06 7.95 -10.73
C ARG A 82 22.02 9.04 -10.46
N PRO A 83 22.40 10.20 -9.88
CA PRO A 83 21.44 11.15 -9.30
C PRO A 83 20.35 11.62 -10.27
N PHE A 84 20.69 11.99 -11.51
CA PHE A 84 19.70 12.44 -12.48
C PHE A 84 18.73 11.33 -12.92
N PHE A 85 19.22 10.10 -13.08
CA PHE A 85 18.36 8.95 -13.40
C PHE A 85 17.47 8.57 -12.21
N LEU A 86 18.01 8.66 -10.99
CA LEU A 86 17.26 8.45 -9.76
C LEU A 86 16.17 9.51 -9.59
N LEU A 87 16.44 10.77 -9.93
CA LEU A 87 15.44 11.84 -9.97
C LEU A 87 14.34 11.53 -10.99
N ASP A 88 14.68 11.18 -12.23
CA ASP A 88 13.66 10.79 -13.24
C ASP A 88 12.80 9.62 -12.74
N SER A 89 13.42 8.62 -12.11
CA SER A 89 12.72 7.46 -11.54
C SER A 89 11.81 7.87 -10.38
N LEU A 90 12.25 8.78 -9.51
CA LEU A 90 11.45 9.32 -8.42
C LEU A 90 10.25 10.12 -8.95
N ILE A 91 10.45 10.93 -9.98
CA ILE A 91 9.40 11.74 -10.60
C ILE A 91 8.36 10.83 -11.26
N ALA A 92 8.80 9.88 -12.08
CA ALA A 92 7.92 8.91 -12.73
C ALA A 92 7.12 8.10 -11.69
N LYS A 93 7.78 7.69 -10.60
CA LYS A 93 7.13 7.05 -9.46
C LYS A 93 6.12 7.97 -8.76
N SER A 94 6.43 9.26 -8.60
CA SER A 94 5.53 10.22 -7.95
C SER A 94 4.27 10.45 -8.77
N PHE A 95 4.38 10.55 -10.10
CA PHE A 95 3.25 10.79 -10.99
C PHE A 95 2.44 9.55 -11.34
N SER A 96 3.03 8.36 -11.25
CA SER A 96 2.29 7.10 -11.41
C SER A 96 1.49 6.74 -10.14
N GLN A 97 1.80 7.35 -9.01
CA GLN A 97 1.11 7.10 -7.76
C GLN A 97 -0.12 8.01 -7.62
N PRO A 98 -1.23 7.49 -7.09
CA PRO A 98 -2.42 8.27 -6.84
C PRO A 98 -2.15 9.10 -5.59
N ASP A 99 -2.40 10.40 -5.67
CA ASP A 99 -2.26 11.28 -4.50
C ASP A 99 -3.18 10.79 -3.38
N PRO A 100 -2.72 10.73 -2.12
CA PRO A 100 -3.60 10.40 -1.01
C PRO A 100 -4.83 11.30 -0.98
N LEU A 101 -6.00 10.77 -0.63
CA LEU A 101 -7.25 11.55 -0.57
C LEU A 101 -7.33 12.41 0.70
N CYS A 102 -6.22 13.04 1.08
CA CYS A 102 -6.03 13.77 2.33
C CYS A 102 -6.94 15.01 2.48
N TYR A 103 -7.55 15.48 1.39
CA TYR A 103 -8.50 16.60 1.38
C TYR A 103 -9.95 16.16 1.10
N HIS A 104 -10.20 14.88 0.89
CA HIS A 104 -11.55 14.39 0.66
C HIS A 104 -12.36 14.49 1.96
N LYS A 105 -13.40 15.32 1.98
CA LYS A 105 -14.16 15.67 3.19
C LYS A 105 -14.64 14.44 3.98
N GLU A 106 -15.03 13.39 3.28
CA GLU A 106 -15.54 12.17 3.91
C GLU A 106 -14.45 11.28 4.54
N LEU A 107 -13.18 11.48 4.17
CA LEU A 107 -12.04 10.71 4.67
C LEU A 107 -11.28 11.41 5.80
N LEU A 108 -11.73 12.60 6.23
CA LEU A 108 -11.12 13.33 7.35
C LEU A 108 -11.43 12.70 8.73
N THR A 109 -12.32 11.70 8.79
CA THR A 109 -12.55 10.93 10.01
C THR A 109 -11.34 10.03 10.34
N PRO A 110 -11.13 9.62 11.61
CA PRO A 110 -10.07 8.67 11.95
C PRO A 110 -10.15 7.37 11.14
N VAL A 111 -11.38 6.87 10.87
CA VAL A 111 -11.61 5.67 10.05
C VAL A 111 -11.19 5.93 8.61
N GLY A 112 -11.62 7.06 8.04
CA GLY A 112 -11.27 7.48 6.69
C GLY A 112 -9.76 7.61 6.49
N ARG A 113 -9.08 8.33 7.39
CA ARG A 113 -7.61 8.48 7.36
C ARG A 113 -6.90 7.13 7.49
N PHE A 114 -7.41 6.23 8.34
CA PHE A 114 -6.85 4.88 8.47
C PHE A 114 -6.97 4.08 7.19
N LEU A 115 -8.15 4.04 6.58
CA LEU A 115 -8.37 3.32 5.33
C LEU A 115 -7.58 3.93 4.16
N ASP A 116 -7.52 5.26 4.08
CA ASP A 116 -6.74 6.01 3.07
C ASP A 116 -5.23 5.75 3.21
N GLY A 117 -4.70 5.78 4.44
CA GLY A 117 -3.30 5.47 4.72
C GLY A 117 -2.91 4.04 4.36
N LEU A 118 -3.81 3.07 4.61
CA LEU A 118 -3.60 1.68 4.19
C LEU A 118 -3.63 1.53 2.66
N ALA A 119 -4.61 2.13 2.00
CA ALA A 119 -4.78 2.01 0.55
C ALA A 119 -3.67 2.74 -0.22
N SER A 120 -3.32 3.96 0.17
CA SER A 120 -2.18 4.71 -0.40
C SER A 120 -0.87 3.94 -0.26
N ARG A 121 -0.62 3.35 0.92
CA ARG A 121 0.59 2.54 1.11
C ARG A 121 0.58 1.28 0.25
N ALA A 122 -0.56 0.64 0.08
CA ALA A 122 -0.68 -0.60 -0.69
C ALA A 122 -0.29 -0.42 -2.16
N VAL A 123 -0.50 0.76 -2.73
CA VAL A 123 -0.05 1.07 -4.09
C VAL A 123 1.48 1.03 -4.22
N VAL A 124 2.21 1.38 -3.16
CA VAL A 124 3.66 1.59 -3.23
C VAL A 124 4.46 0.51 -2.50
N SER A 125 3.78 -0.36 -1.75
CA SER A 125 4.38 -1.39 -0.90
C SER A 125 3.64 -2.71 -1.05
N ARG A 126 4.35 -3.72 -1.56
CA ARG A 126 3.84 -5.09 -1.62
C ARG A 126 3.48 -5.65 -0.25
N ASP A 127 4.20 -5.24 0.80
CA ASP A 127 3.92 -5.68 2.17
C ASP A 127 2.54 -5.17 2.63
N ALA A 128 2.24 -3.90 2.35
CA ALA A 128 0.95 -3.30 2.68
C ALA A 128 -0.18 -3.87 1.81
N LEU A 129 0.07 -4.07 0.51
CA LEU A 129 -0.90 -4.67 -0.41
C LEU A 129 -1.32 -6.06 0.05
N ILE A 130 -0.36 -6.90 0.41
CA ILE A 130 -0.64 -8.24 0.95
C ILE A 130 -1.32 -8.14 2.32
N ALA A 131 -0.98 -7.16 3.15
CA ALA A 131 -1.62 -6.96 4.44
C ALA A 131 -3.07 -6.42 4.33
N LEU A 132 -3.47 -5.78 3.22
CA LEU A 132 -4.85 -5.34 3.00
C LEU A 132 -5.84 -6.50 3.08
N PHE A 133 -5.47 -7.70 2.61
CA PHE A 133 -6.33 -8.88 2.72
C PHE A 133 -6.72 -9.17 4.17
N TYR A 134 -5.82 -8.91 5.10
CA TYR A 134 -6.11 -9.02 6.52
C TYR A 134 -6.82 -7.78 7.06
N HIS A 135 -6.34 -6.58 6.74
CA HIS A 135 -6.91 -5.34 7.29
C HIS A 135 -8.36 -5.09 6.85
N PHE A 136 -8.71 -5.42 5.60
CA PHE A 136 -10.05 -5.21 5.05
C PHE A 136 -10.95 -6.46 5.16
N TYR A 137 -10.38 -7.65 5.03
CA TYR A 137 -11.18 -8.89 4.92
C TYR A 137 -10.87 -9.95 5.99
N GLY A 138 -9.95 -9.69 6.92
CA GLY A 138 -9.58 -10.64 7.98
C GLY A 138 -8.87 -11.91 7.49
N PHE A 139 -8.35 -11.92 6.25
CA PHE A 139 -7.66 -13.10 5.71
C PHE A 139 -6.26 -13.24 6.30
N SER A 140 -6.02 -14.37 6.96
CA SER A 140 -4.68 -14.76 7.42
C SER A 140 -3.74 -15.05 6.25
N GLN A 141 -2.43 -15.10 6.50
CA GLN A 141 -1.41 -15.50 5.52
C GLN A 141 -1.78 -16.78 4.76
N ALA A 142 -2.25 -17.81 5.47
CA ALA A 142 -2.66 -19.08 4.87
C ALA A 142 -3.92 -18.94 4.00
N HIS A 143 -4.87 -18.09 4.40
CA HIS A 143 -6.06 -17.81 3.60
C HIS A 143 -5.70 -17.04 2.33
N VAL A 144 -4.78 -16.08 2.41
CA VAL A 144 -4.29 -15.33 1.24
C VAL A 144 -3.61 -16.25 0.24
N VAL A 145 -2.73 -17.14 0.70
CA VAL A 145 -2.08 -18.14 -0.17
C VAL A 145 -3.09 -19.02 -0.89
N LYS A 146 -4.09 -19.54 -0.16
CA LYS A 146 -5.15 -20.37 -0.74
C LYS A 146 -6.01 -19.60 -1.72
N LEU A 147 -6.45 -18.40 -1.36
CA LEU A 147 -7.27 -17.54 -2.20
C LEU A 147 -6.56 -17.23 -3.53
N LEU A 148 -5.29 -16.81 -3.46
CA LEU A 148 -4.50 -16.43 -4.61
C LEU A 148 -3.98 -17.62 -5.43
N GLY A 149 -4.17 -18.86 -4.96
CA GLY A 149 -3.73 -20.05 -5.67
C GLY A 149 -2.21 -20.13 -5.80
N PHE A 150 -1.48 -19.72 -4.77
CA PHE A 150 -0.03 -19.62 -4.79
C PHE A 150 0.67 -20.95 -4.50
N GLY A 151 1.74 -21.22 -5.26
CA GLY A 151 2.65 -22.33 -5.04
C GLY A 151 3.55 -22.12 -3.81
N GLN A 152 4.46 -23.06 -3.59
CA GLN A 152 5.34 -23.06 -2.40
C GLN A 152 6.25 -21.82 -2.33
N ALA A 153 6.80 -21.36 -3.46
CA ALA A 153 7.72 -20.23 -3.50
C ALA A 153 7.00 -18.90 -3.19
N GLU A 154 5.84 -18.68 -3.80
CA GLU A 154 4.99 -17.51 -3.60
C GLU A 154 4.42 -17.49 -2.18
N SER A 155 4.08 -18.66 -1.63
CA SER A 155 3.62 -18.80 -0.25
C SER A 155 4.64 -18.24 0.73
N GLN A 156 5.92 -18.61 0.62
CA GLN A 156 6.96 -18.08 1.50
C GLN A 156 7.08 -16.55 1.42
N ARG A 157 6.85 -15.96 0.23
CA ARG A 157 6.86 -14.51 0.05
C ARG A 157 5.72 -13.85 0.84
N VAL A 158 4.50 -14.38 0.76
CA VAL A 158 3.34 -13.87 1.51
C VAL A 158 3.64 -13.84 3.02
N TYR A 159 4.21 -14.92 3.57
CA TYR A 159 4.55 -14.98 5.00
C TYR A 159 5.57 -13.91 5.39
N LYS A 160 6.62 -13.72 4.57
CA LYS A 160 7.62 -12.66 4.76
C LYS A 160 7.00 -11.26 4.65
N ASN A 161 6.07 -11.04 3.72
CA ASN A 161 5.38 -9.76 3.55
C ASN A 161 4.64 -9.36 4.83
N PHE A 162 3.83 -10.27 5.39
CA PHE A 162 3.14 -10.03 6.65
C PHE A 162 4.10 -9.85 7.83
N GLU A 163 5.23 -10.57 7.85
CA GLU A 163 6.24 -10.40 8.90
C GLU A 163 6.87 -8.99 8.87
N ARG A 164 7.32 -8.53 7.70
CA ARG A 164 7.87 -7.17 7.53
C ARG A 164 6.84 -6.09 7.86
N TRP A 165 5.59 -6.31 7.43
CA TRP A 165 4.49 -5.41 7.75
C TRP A 165 4.27 -5.28 9.26
N ARG A 166 4.25 -6.41 9.98
CA ARG A 166 4.10 -6.43 11.45
C ARG A 166 5.27 -5.78 12.17
N GLN A 167 6.51 -6.01 11.72
CA GLN A 167 7.70 -5.54 12.44
C GLN A 167 7.86 -4.02 12.36
N THR A 168 7.69 -3.43 11.18
CA THR A 168 7.96 -1.99 10.97
C THR A 168 6.98 -1.31 10.02
N GLY A 169 6.46 -2.03 9.02
CA GLY A 169 5.66 -1.44 7.94
C GLY A 169 4.39 -0.73 8.41
N TRP A 170 3.64 -1.35 9.33
CA TRP A 170 2.40 -0.77 9.85
C TRP A 170 2.66 0.50 10.66
N GLN A 171 3.59 0.46 11.62
CA GLN A 171 3.88 1.62 12.47
C GLN A 171 4.37 2.80 11.63
N ARG A 172 5.25 2.55 10.66
CA ARG A 172 5.71 3.58 9.72
C ARG A 172 4.54 4.18 8.94
N THR A 173 3.61 3.36 8.48
CA THR A 173 2.43 3.83 7.73
C THR A 173 1.50 4.67 8.60
N MET A 174 1.22 4.25 9.83
CA MET A 174 0.39 5.04 10.76
C MET A 174 1.04 6.41 11.06
N ASN A 175 2.35 6.43 11.28
CA ASN A 175 3.10 7.67 11.51
C ASN A 175 3.06 8.61 10.29
N GLU A 176 3.29 8.10 9.09
CA GLU A 176 3.25 8.89 7.85
C GLU A 176 1.86 9.41 7.51
N THR A 177 0.81 8.66 7.87
CA THR A 177 -0.60 9.09 7.69
C THR A 177 -1.00 10.15 8.73
N GLY A 178 -0.18 10.39 9.76
CA GLY A 178 -0.48 11.32 10.84
C GLY A 178 -1.56 10.81 11.80
N LEU A 179 -1.74 9.50 11.92
CA LEU A 179 -2.64 8.90 12.91
C LEU A 179 -1.93 8.80 14.26
N SER A 180 -2.45 9.54 15.23
CA SER A 180 -1.94 9.53 16.60
C SER A 180 -2.33 8.24 17.33
N GLY A 181 -1.62 7.91 18.41
CA GLY A 181 -2.01 6.79 19.29
C GLY A 181 -3.43 6.93 19.84
N SER A 182 -3.90 8.16 20.07
CA SER A 182 -5.29 8.45 20.47
C SER A 182 -6.31 8.18 19.37
N ASP A 183 -5.97 8.45 18.10
CA ASP A 183 -6.85 8.12 16.97
C ASP A 183 -7.03 6.59 16.89
N ILE A 184 -5.93 5.84 17.03
CA ILE A 184 -5.95 4.37 17.01
C ILE A 184 -6.77 3.83 18.18
N ALA A 185 -6.57 4.34 19.40
CA ALA A 185 -7.35 3.92 20.57
C ALA A 185 -8.85 4.23 20.41
N SER A 186 -9.21 5.34 19.77
CA SER A 186 -10.60 5.67 19.45
C SER A 186 -11.21 4.67 18.46
N LEU A 187 -10.46 4.28 17.42
CA LEU A 187 -10.90 3.26 16.48
C LEU A 187 -11.11 1.90 17.17
N GLU A 188 -10.21 1.50 18.07
CA GLU A 188 -10.35 0.27 18.85
C GLU A 188 -11.59 0.31 19.76
N GLU A 189 -11.85 1.45 20.40
CA GLU A 189 -13.02 1.61 21.25
C GLU A 189 -14.31 1.54 20.44
N GLN A 190 -14.35 2.13 19.25
CA GLN A 190 -15.50 2.02 18.34
C GLN A 190 -15.71 0.58 17.88
N LEU A 191 -14.63 -0.15 17.56
CA LEU A 191 -14.71 -1.56 17.19
C LEU A 191 -15.27 -2.42 18.32
N ARG A 192 -14.96 -2.10 19.59
CA ARG A 192 -15.49 -2.82 20.77
C ARG A 192 -16.93 -2.43 21.11
N SER A 193 -17.25 -1.14 21.09
CA SER A 193 -18.52 -0.61 21.62
C SER A 193 -19.62 -0.51 20.58
N LYS A 194 -19.27 -0.24 19.31
CA LYS A 194 -20.22 0.01 18.21
C LYS A 194 -19.70 -0.59 16.88
N PRO A 195 -19.50 -1.91 16.80
CA PRO A 195 -18.94 -2.55 15.61
C PRO A 195 -19.78 -2.33 14.35
N ASP A 196 -21.11 -2.33 14.46
CA ASP A 196 -22.01 -2.14 13.31
C ASP A 196 -21.89 -0.74 12.68
N HIS A 197 -21.69 0.30 13.51
CA HIS A 197 -21.48 1.66 13.04
C HIS A 197 -20.16 1.78 12.27
N LEU A 198 -19.08 1.22 12.83
CA LEU A 198 -17.76 1.24 12.20
C LEU A 198 -17.78 0.45 10.88
N ASN A 199 -18.41 -0.72 10.86
CA ASN A 199 -18.56 -1.51 9.64
C ASN A 199 -19.34 -0.73 8.58
N HIS A 200 -20.45 -0.08 8.95
CA HIS A 200 -21.22 0.74 8.01
C HIS A 200 -20.39 1.90 7.44
N GLU A 201 -19.57 2.55 8.26
CA GLU A 201 -18.66 3.62 7.81
C GLU A 201 -17.59 3.08 6.84
N VAL A 202 -17.01 1.91 7.13
CA VAL A 202 -16.05 1.24 6.23
C VAL A 202 -16.72 0.87 4.90
N GLU A 203 -17.92 0.29 4.93
CA GLU A 203 -18.66 -0.08 3.72
C GLU A 203 -19.00 1.14 2.84
N ARG A 204 -19.31 2.27 3.48
CA ARG A 204 -19.57 3.54 2.79
C ARG A 204 -18.32 4.15 2.16
N LEU A 205 -17.17 4.06 2.83
CA LEU A 205 -15.91 4.67 2.38
C LEU A 205 -15.13 3.81 1.38
N MET A 206 -15.28 2.49 1.46
CA MET A 206 -14.53 1.56 0.63
C MET A 206 -14.67 1.85 -0.88
N PRO A 207 -15.87 2.06 -1.46
CA PRO A 207 -16.00 2.37 -2.89
C PRO A 207 -15.21 3.60 -3.35
N ILE A 208 -15.09 4.62 -2.50
CA ILE A 208 -14.34 5.85 -2.80
C ILE A 208 -12.85 5.52 -2.94
N LEU A 209 -12.31 4.78 -1.97
CA LEU A 209 -10.91 4.35 -1.96
C LEU A 209 -10.61 3.41 -3.13
N GLN A 210 -11.51 2.46 -3.41
CA GLN A 210 -11.35 1.52 -4.52
C GLN A 210 -11.36 2.23 -5.86
N SER A 211 -12.26 3.19 -6.08
CA SER A 211 -12.32 3.98 -7.32
C SER A 211 -11.03 4.79 -7.55
N HIS A 212 -10.40 5.26 -6.48
CA HIS A 212 -9.20 6.08 -6.54
C HIS A 212 -7.92 5.24 -6.70
N TYR A 213 -7.66 4.35 -5.75
CA TYR A 213 -6.40 3.61 -5.69
C TYR A 213 -6.30 2.49 -6.73
N ARG A 214 -7.42 1.98 -7.26
CA ARG A 214 -7.42 0.99 -8.35
C ARG A 214 -7.04 1.58 -9.72
N LYS A 215 -6.66 2.86 -9.81
CA LYS A 215 -6.21 3.49 -11.07
C LYS A 215 -4.69 3.63 -11.18
N SER A 216 -3.94 3.16 -10.19
CA SER A 216 -2.53 3.53 -9.98
C SER A 216 -1.44 2.65 -10.58
N GLU A 217 -1.78 1.54 -11.23
CA GLU A 217 -0.84 0.67 -11.95
C GLU A 217 -1.47 0.32 -13.33
N PRO A 218 -0.66 0.03 -14.37
CA PRO A 218 -0.95 0.40 -15.76
C PRO A 218 -2.20 -0.28 -16.31
N GLU A 219 -2.97 0.49 -17.09
CA GLU A 219 -4.22 0.11 -17.75
C GLU A 219 -5.26 -0.52 -16.82
N HIS A 220 -6.04 0.34 -16.14
CA HIS A 220 -7.31 0.06 -15.48
C HIS A 220 -7.73 -1.41 -15.48
N TYR A 221 -7.10 -2.20 -14.61
CA TYR A 221 -7.34 -3.63 -14.47
C TYR A 221 -8.84 -3.87 -14.27
N PRO A 222 -9.59 -4.25 -15.32
CA PRO A 222 -11.04 -4.25 -15.27
C PRO A 222 -11.50 -5.38 -14.37
N CYS A 223 -12.73 -5.30 -13.85
CA CYS A 223 -13.31 -6.46 -13.19
C CYS A 223 -13.45 -7.54 -14.27
N LEU A 224 -12.94 -8.72 -13.99
CA LEU A 224 -13.07 -9.83 -14.93
C LEU A 224 -14.42 -10.52 -14.75
N SER A 225 -14.89 -11.12 -15.84
CA SER A 225 -16.00 -12.04 -15.75
C SER A 225 -15.57 -13.29 -14.99
N GLU A 226 -16.56 -13.98 -14.43
CA GLU A 226 -16.38 -15.24 -13.72
C GLU A 226 -15.55 -16.27 -14.52
N GLN A 227 -15.78 -16.38 -15.83
CA GLN A 227 -15.04 -17.28 -16.71
C GLN A 227 -13.54 -16.94 -16.78
N LYS A 228 -13.21 -15.64 -16.90
CA LYS A 228 -11.81 -15.18 -16.99
C LYS A 228 -11.07 -15.34 -15.67
N TRP A 229 -11.75 -15.14 -14.54
CA TRP A 229 -11.17 -15.52 -13.24
C TRP A 229 -10.84 -17.01 -13.20
N GLY A 230 -11.76 -17.87 -13.63
CA GLY A 230 -11.54 -19.33 -13.72
C GLY A 230 -10.29 -19.68 -14.54
N GLN A 231 -10.15 -19.10 -15.72
CA GLN A 231 -8.99 -19.31 -16.60
C GLN A 231 -7.66 -18.87 -15.95
N LEU A 232 -7.63 -17.69 -15.33
CA LEU A 232 -6.44 -17.18 -14.63
C LEU A 232 -5.90 -18.14 -13.56
N PHE A 233 -6.80 -18.79 -12.83
CA PHE A 233 -6.43 -19.77 -11.81
C PHE A 233 -6.09 -21.14 -12.40
N GLN A 234 -6.78 -21.58 -13.46
CA GLN A 234 -6.54 -22.88 -14.11
C GLN A 234 -5.18 -22.91 -14.83
N ASP A 235 -4.88 -21.86 -15.58
CA ASP A 235 -3.66 -21.74 -16.39
C ASP A 235 -2.48 -21.16 -15.57
N ASP A 236 -2.71 -20.89 -14.29
CA ASP A 236 -1.76 -20.33 -13.31
C ASP A 236 -0.93 -19.14 -13.80
N TYR A 237 -1.61 -18.09 -14.30
CA TYR A 237 -0.96 -16.85 -14.73
C TYR A 237 -1.59 -15.61 -14.06
N GLY A 238 -1.07 -14.43 -14.36
CA GLY A 238 -1.60 -13.16 -13.85
C GLY A 238 -1.55 -13.01 -12.32
N HIS A 239 -0.52 -13.55 -11.66
CA HIS A 239 -0.39 -13.48 -10.20
C HIS A 239 -0.43 -12.05 -9.65
N ASP A 240 0.22 -11.10 -10.32
CA ASP A 240 0.23 -9.70 -9.86
C ASP A 240 -1.13 -9.03 -10.01
N TYR A 241 -1.83 -9.33 -11.10
CA TYR A 241 -3.23 -8.92 -11.27
C TYR A 241 -4.10 -9.47 -10.13
N ARG A 242 -4.01 -10.79 -9.86
CA ARG A 242 -4.78 -11.44 -8.78
C ARG A 242 -4.55 -10.75 -7.44
N VAL A 243 -3.28 -10.51 -7.07
CA VAL A 243 -2.95 -9.89 -5.77
C VAL A 243 -3.49 -8.47 -5.69
N TRP A 244 -3.19 -7.67 -6.70
CA TRP A 244 -3.49 -6.25 -6.64
C TRP A 244 -4.99 -5.98 -6.74
N HIS A 245 -5.65 -6.64 -7.69
CA HIS A 245 -7.08 -6.46 -7.92
C HIS A 245 -7.92 -6.98 -6.75
N LEU A 246 -7.64 -8.17 -6.21
CA LEU A 246 -8.44 -8.74 -5.14
C LEU A 246 -8.19 -8.06 -3.78
N ALA A 247 -7.04 -7.39 -3.59
CA ALA A 247 -6.83 -6.56 -2.40
C ALA A 247 -7.75 -5.32 -2.41
N LEU A 248 -7.94 -4.71 -3.59
CA LEU A 248 -8.59 -3.40 -3.76
C LEU A 248 -9.98 -3.46 -4.42
N CYS A 249 -10.50 -4.62 -4.81
CA CYS A 249 -11.86 -4.75 -5.35
C CYS A 249 -12.65 -5.72 -4.49
N ARG A 250 -13.56 -5.18 -3.68
CA ARG A 250 -14.38 -5.97 -2.74
C ARG A 250 -15.25 -6.96 -3.51
N ASP A 251 -15.88 -6.53 -4.59
CA ASP A 251 -16.83 -7.37 -5.33
C ASP A 251 -16.13 -8.58 -5.95
N CYS A 252 -15.02 -8.37 -6.65
CA CYS A 252 -14.23 -9.47 -7.23
C CYS A 252 -13.58 -10.34 -6.14
N PHE A 253 -13.15 -9.74 -5.02
CA PHE A 253 -12.67 -10.51 -3.86
C PHE A 253 -13.74 -11.47 -3.35
N MET A 254 -14.96 -10.98 -3.14
CA MET A 254 -16.07 -11.79 -2.63
C MET A 254 -16.43 -12.91 -3.61
N GLU A 255 -16.49 -12.62 -4.91
CA GLU A 255 -16.76 -13.61 -5.97
C GLU A 255 -15.70 -14.72 -6.00
N VAL A 256 -14.42 -14.36 -6.04
CA VAL A 256 -13.31 -15.33 -6.07
C VAL A 256 -13.25 -16.11 -4.77
N ALA A 257 -13.46 -15.47 -3.63
CA ALA A 257 -13.43 -16.13 -2.34
C ALA A 257 -14.56 -17.16 -2.19
N ASP A 258 -15.78 -16.85 -2.64
CA ASP A 258 -16.93 -17.78 -2.58
C ASP A 258 -16.65 -19.06 -3.40
N ARG A 259 -16.10 -18.89 -4.62
CA ARG A 259 -15.66 -20.00 -5.49
C ARG A 259 -14.59 -20.87 -4.86
N ARG A 260 -13.53 -20.23 -4.34
CA ARG A 260 -12.41 -20.94 -3.71
C ARG A 260 -12.82 -21.59 -2.40
N GLN A 261 -13.81 -21.05 -1.68
CA GLN A 261 -14.37 -21.68 -0.49
C GLN A 261 -15.18 -22.93 -0.81
N THR A 262 -15.90 -22.96 -1.94
CA THR A 262 -16.61 -24.16 -2.41
C THR A 262 -15.63 -25.30 -2.76
N GLU A 263 -14.47 -24.96 -3.33
CA GLU A 263 -13.39 -25.92 -3.61
C GLU A 263 -12.66 -26.42 -2.33
N VAL A 264 -12.65 -25.62 -1.26
CA VAL A 264 -11.83 -25.84 -0.05
C VAL A 264 -12.66 -26.23 1.20
N GLY A 265 -13.98 -26.37 1.07
CA GLY A 265 -14.87 -26.90 2.12
C GLY A 265 -15.17 -25.95 3.29
N GLY A 266 -15.01 -24.63 3.10
CA GLY A 266 -15.30 -23.63 4.14
C GLY A 266 -16.77 -23.18 4.14
N LYS A 267 -17.41 -23.12 5.32
CA LYS A 267 -18.85 -22.81 5.47
C LYS A 267 -19.20 -21.34 5.74
N SER A 268 -18.23 -20.45 5.95
CA SER A 268 -18.46 -19.04 6.29
C SER A 268 -17.99 -18.09 5.20
N LYS A 269 -18.92 -17.28 4.68
CA LYS A 269 -18.60 -16.21 3.73
C LYS A 269 -17.57 -15.25 4.32
N PRO A 270 -16.64 -14.72 3.51
CA PRO A 270 -15.76 -13.64 3.95
C PRO A 270 -16.62 -12.48 4.45
N GLN A 271 -16.30 -11.93 5.62
CA GLN A 271 -16.89 -10.69 6.08
C GLN A 271 -15.83 -9.60 6.03
N VAL A 272 -16.23 -8.41 5.57
CA VAL A 272 -15.41 -7.21 5.77
C VAL A 272 -15.31 -7.02 7.27
N ASN A 273 -14.10 -7.15 7.80
CA ASN A 273 -13.82 -6.97 9.21
C ASN A 273 -12.56 -6.11 9.31
N LEU A 274 -12.74 -4.89 9.81
CA LEU A 274 -11.65 -3.95 9.89
C LEU A 274 -10.69 -4.39 11.01
N HIS A 275 -9.51 -4.86 10.63
CA HIS A 275 -8.45 -5.13 11.60
C HIS A 275 -7.54 -3.91 11.69
N ILE A 276 -7.44 -3.29 12.88
CA ILE A 276 -6.63 -2.08 13.06
C ILE A 276 -5.13 -2.44 13.14
N HIS A 277 -4.79 -3.43 13.97
CA HIS A 277 -3.40 -3.85 14.21
C HIS A 277 -2.98 -5.01 13.32
N PRO A 278 -1.68 -5.14 12.98
CA PRO A 278 -1.16 -6.23 12.16
C PRO A 278 -1.46 -7.63 12.72
N LEU A 279 -1.51 -8.62 11.83
CA LEU A 279 -1.67 -10.03 12.19
C LEU A 279 -0.54 -10.49 13.13
N LYS A 280 -0.89 -10.83 14.37
CA LYS A 280 0.06 -11.30 15.40
C LYS A 280 0.77 -12.59 14.97
N LYS A 281 2.02 -12.77 15.42
CA LYS A 281 2.80 -14.00 15.16
C LYS A 281 2.11 -15.17 15.86
N GLY A 282 1.69 -16.19 15.09
CA GLY A 282 0.89 -17.31 15.60
C GLY A 282 -0.61 -17.01 15.74
N GLY A 283 -1.10 -15.88 15.21
CA GLY A 283 -2.52 -15.55 15.10
C GLY A 283 -3.23 -16.41 14.06
N VAL A 284 -3.27 -17.72 14.27
CA VAL A 284 -4.33 -18.57 13.75
C VAL A 284 -5.39 -18.60 14.85
N LEU A 285 -6.21 -17.56 14.94
CA LEU A 285 -7.35 -17.55 15.85
C LEU A 285 -8.63 -17.45 15.04
N ALA A 286 -9.17 -18.63 14.78
CA ALA A 286 -10.58 -18.98 14.66
C ALA A 286 -11.52 -17.87 14.15
N LEU A 287 -11.77 -17.90 12.84
CA LEU A 287 -13.10 -17.61 12.29
C LEU A 287 -13.72 -18.92 11.77
N PHE A 288 -13.66 -19.95 12.62
CA PHE A 288 -14.51 -21.13 12.56
C PHE A 288 -15.07 -21.31 13.97
N GLY A 289 -16.24 -20.73 14.22
CA GLY A 289 -16.87 -20.71 15.52
C GLY A 289 -17.84 -19.54 15.64
N GLY A 290 -18.95 -19.63 14.91
CA GLY A 290 -20.16 -18.99 15.42
C GLY A 290 -20.55 -19.74 16.68
N ASP A 291 -20.49 -19.09 17.83
CA ASP A 291 -21.42 -19.42 18.90
C ASP A 291 -21.79 -18.14 19.66
N ARG A 292 -23.04 -17.73 19.46
CA ARG A 292 -23.72 -16.76 20.29
C ARG A 292 -24.14 -17.50 21.55
N GLY A 293 -23.50 -17.17 22.67
CA GLY A 293 -24.05 -17.43 24.01
C GLY A 293 -23.44 -18.63 24.71
N GLY A 294 -22.79 -18.37 25.85
CA GLY A 294 -22.32 -19.41 26.75
C GLY A 294 -21.51 -18.85 27.90
N ARG A 295 -22.18 -18.49 28.99
CA ARG A 295 -21.54 -18.29 30.30
C ARG A 295 -20.74 -19.56 30.64
N HIS A 296 -19.47 -19.44 31.01
CA HIS A 296 -18.88 -20.32 32.02
C HIS A 296 -17.65 -19.67 32.70
N HIS A 297 -17.73 -19.63 34.03
CA HIS A 297 -16.66 -19.34 34.97
C HIS A 297 -15.47 -20.30 34.81
N GLY A 298 -14.25 -19.80 35.00
CA GLY A 298 -13.08 -20.64 35.22
C GLY A 298 -11.77 -19.85 35.26
N SER A 299 -11.24 -19.67 36.47
CA SER A 299 -9.99 -18.94 36.78
C SER A 299 -8.74 -19.61 36.17
N PRO A 300 -7.73 -18.87 35.65
CA PRO A 300 -6.50 -19.47 35.17
C PRO A 300 -5.46 -19.58 36.29
N ARG A 301 -5.17 -20.81 36.71
CA ARG A 301 -4.02 -21.14 37.58
C ARG A 301 -2.81 -21.43 36.69
N THR A 302 -1.95 -20.42 36.50
CA THR A 302 -0.66 -20.55 35.81
C THR A 302 0.34 -21.25 36.73
N GLN A 303 0.67 -22.51 36.43
CA GLN A 303 1.82 -23.20 37.04
C GLN A 303 3.10 -22.85 36.27
N ARG A 304 3.99 -22.18 37.00
CA ARG A 304 5.33 -21.75 36.60
C ARG A 304 6.28 -22.94 36.80
N LEU A 305 6.84 -23.48 35.73
CA LEU A 305 7.93 -24.47 35.81
C LEU A 305 9.27 -23.73 35.71
N SER A 306 9.95 -23.66 36.85
CA SER A 306 11.29 -23.11 37.04
C SER A 306 12.33 -24.00 36.35
N ARG A 307 13.24 -23.38 35.59
CA ARG A 307 14.52 -23.99 35.18
C ARG A 307 15.50 -23.87 36.35
N THR A 308 16.01 -25.00 36.81
CA THR A 308 17.20 -25.10 37.66
C THR A 308 18.44 -25.06 36.79
N SER A 309 19.39 -24.18 37.13
CA SER A 309 20.78 -24.24 36.68
C SER A 309 21.62 -24.81 37.83
N ALA A 310 22.33 -25.89 37.56
CA ALA A 310 23.62 -26.28 38.14
C ALA A 310 24.27 -27.23 37.15
#